data_AF-A0A1C3EH67-F1
#
_entry.id   AF-A0A1C3EH67-F1
#
_cell.length_a   1.000
_cell.length_b   1.000
_cell.length_c   1.000
_cell.angle_alpha   90.00
_cell.angle_beta   90.00
_cell.angle_gamma   90.00
#
_symmetry.space_group_name_H-M   'P 1'
#
loop_
_entity.id
_entity.type
_entity.pdbx_description
1 polymer ?
#
loop_
_entity_poly.entity_id
_entity_poly.type
_entity_poly.pdbx_seq_one_letter_code
_entity_poly.pdbx_strand_id
1 'polypeptide(L)'
;MPIRFRCNACGHRLSITSSKQGQTTICPICQSETTIPLEVDEPYDQDLHDIEQTQPEAVDVEPFVEPQEVAQCLPVAAKPRSIKRIPIDLEEMDLTPMVDVTFLLLIFFMITASFSLQKTIPFPTPDPQKSGGKASLQSLDDLLNQSILVEVSREGKITIDRRPIETDSRVLEDEFRLQMTRDNKQELVLTADPAAKHRLVITILDAANAAGLQKIRIVTAGSQVPLKVTRISPATNLTRTLTHTITEGV
;
A
#
# COMPACT_ATOMS: atom_id res chain seq x y z
N MET A 1 -4.15 -8.35 -20.46
CA MET A 1 -3.07 -8.28 -19.45
C MET A 1 -1.72 -8.49 -20.15
N PRO A 2 -0.57 -8.05 -19.62
CA PRO A 2 0.72 -8.36 -20.24
C PRO A 2 1.12 -9.81 -19.97
N ILE A 3 1.50 -10.55 -21.01
CA ILE A 3 2.01 -11.93 -20.90
C ILE A 3 3.46 -11.86 -20.50
N ARG A 4 3.81 -12.59 -19.46
CA ARG A 4 5.19 -12.72 -18.97
C ARG A 4 5.69 -14.11 -19.30
N PHE A 5 6.74 -14.20 -20.11
CA PHE A 5 7.33 -15.46 -20.51
C PHE A 5 8.86 -15.35 -20.51
N ARG A 6 9.57 -16.48 -20.56
CA ARG A 6 11.04 -16.51 -20.64
C ARG A 6 11.48 -16.77 -22.07
N CYS A 7 12.52 -16.09 -22.51
CA CYS A 7 13.18 -16.41 -23.78
C CYS A 7 13.77 -17.82 -23.72
N ASN A 8 13.55 -18.63 -24.76
CA ASN A 8 14.06 -20.01 -24.83
C ASN A 8 15.60 -20.08 -24.93
N ALA A 9 16.25 -19.05 -25.50
CA ALA A 9 17.70 -19.04 -25.70
C ALA A 9 18.50 -18.56 -24.47
N CYS A 10 18.08 -17.47 -23.82
CA CYS A 10 18.84 -16.85 -22.71
C CYS A 10 18.15 -16.89 -21.34
N GLY A 11 16.88 -17.34 -21.28
CA GLY A 11 16.11 -17.40 -20.03
C GLY A 11 15.64 -16.04 -19.49
N HIS A 12 15.93 -14.92 -20.17
CA HIS A 12 15.49 -13.59 -19.73
C HIS A 12 13.96 -13.47 -19.77
N ARG A 13 13.38 -12.82 -18.77
CA ARG A 13 11.93 -12.58 -18.67
C ARG A 13 11.51 -11.42 -19.56
N LEU A 14 10.58 -11.67 -20.47
CA LEU A 14 9.99 -10.69 -21.37
C LEU A 14 8.53 -10.46 -20.99
N SER A 15 8.06 -9.22 -21.15
CA SER A 15 6.67 -8.83 -20.96
C SER A 15 6.14 -8.19 -22.24
N ILE A 16 5.15 -8.81 -22.86
CA ILE A 16 4.56 -8.34 -24.13
C ILE A 16 3.04 -8.26 -23.95
N THR A 17 2.39 -7.37 -24.71
CA THR A 17 0.93 -7.24 -24.71
C THR A 17 0.26 -8.53 -25.21
N SER A 18 -0.90 -8.89 -24.63
CA SER A 18 -1.66 -10.08 -25.03
C SER A 18 -2.12 -10.08 -26.49
N SER A 19 -2.18 -8.91 -27.14
CA SER A 19 -2.49 -8.78 -28.57
C SER A 19 -1.45 -9.43 -29.50
N LYS A 20 -0.26 -9.78 -29.00
CA LYS A 20 0.82 -10.39 -29.80
C LYS A 20 1.00 -11.89 -29.54
N GLN A 21 0.04 -12.55 -28.89
CA GLN A 21 0.05 -14.00 -28.71
C GLN A 21 0.25 -14.76 -30.03
N GLY A 22 1.06 -15.82 -30.00
CA GLY A 22 1.34 -16.63 -31.19
C GLY A 22 2.28 -15.98 -32.21
N GLN A 23 2.71 -14.73 -32.00
CA GLN A 23 3.64 -14.04 -32.90
C GLN A 23 5.09 -14.20 -32.44
N THR A 24 6.03 -14.21 -33.39
CA THR A 24 7.47 -14.27 -33.09
C THR A 24 7.99 -12.88 -32.74
N THR A 25 8.80 -12.80 -31.68
CA THR A 25 9.46 -11.55 -31.26
C THR A 25 10.94 -11.79 -30.97
N ILE A 26 11.73 -10.74 -31.12
CA ILE A 26 13.18 -10.80 -30.90
C ILE A 26 13.48 -10.45 -29.45
N CYS A 27 14.28 -11.28 -28.79
CA CYS A 27 14.74 -10.98 -27.43
C CYS A 27 15.74 -9.80 -27.45
N PRO A 28 15.56 -8.74 -26.64
CA PRO A 28 16.48 -7.61 -26.58
C PRO A 28 17.85 -7.95 -25.98
N ILE A 29 18.00 -9.11 -25.32
CA ILE A 29 19.26 -9.51 -24.68
C ILE A 29 20.13 -10.37 -25.60
N CYS A 30 19.56 -11.42 -26.19
CA CYS A 30 20.32 -12.39 -26.99
C CYS A 30 20.00 -12.34 -28.49
N GLN A 31 19.12 -11.43 -28.92
CA GLN A 31 18.70 -11.25 -30.31
C GLN A 31 18.12 -12.50 -31.00
N SER A 32 17.84 -13.56 -30.25
CA SER A 32 17.20 -14.75 -30.78
C SER A 32 15.70 -14.53 -30.96
N GLU A 33 15.14 -15.09 -32.02
CA GLU A 33 13.70 -15.17 -32.24
C GLU A 33 13.06 -16.12 -31.22
N THR A 34 11.97 -15.67 -30.59
CA THR A 34 11.21 -16.46 -29.62
C THR A 34 9.72 -16.27 -29.86
N THR A 35 8.96 -17.34 -29.87
CA THR A 35 7.51 -17.31 -30.06
C THR A 35 6.80 -16.97 -28.76
N ILE A 36 5.83 -16.06 -28.82
CA ILE A 36 5.01 -15.70 -27.66
C ILE A 36 4.00 -16.83 -27.41
N PRO A 37 3.95 -17.42 -26.19
CA PRO A 37 2.96 -18.45 -25.86
C PRO A 37 1.54 -17.93 -26.09
N LEU A 38 0.70 -18.77 -26.71
CA LEU A 38 -0.74 -18.54 -26.78
C LEU A 38 -1.30 -18.72 -25.36
N GLU A 39 -2.14 -17.78 -24.90
CA GLU A 39 -2.96 -18.06 -23.71
C GLU A 39 -3.96 -19.14 -24.15
N VAL A 40 -3.74 -20.37 -23.69
CA VAL A 40 -4.77 -21.40 -23.76
C VAL A 40 -5.68 -21.09 -22.58
N ASP A 41 -6.88 -20.61 -22.87
CA ASP A 41 -7.98 -20.60 -21.92
C ASP A 41 -8.37 -22.07 -21.67
N GLU A 42 -7.54 -22.82 -20.94
CA GLU A 42 -7.98 -24.09 -20.37
C GLU A 42 -9.02 -23.75 -19.30
N PRO A 43 -10.28 -24.21 -19.45
CA PRO A 43 -11.20 -24.20 -18.34
C PRO A 43 -10.57 -25.03 -17.22
N TYR A 44 -10.32 -24.37 -16.11
CA TYR A 44 -9.73 -24.93 -14.91
C TYR A 44 -10.74 -25.89 -14.27
N ASP A 45 -10.78 -27.14 -14.73
CA ASP A 45 -11.34 -28.25 -13.96
C ASP A 45 -10.31 -28.62 -12.90
N GLN A 46 -10.54 -28.09 -11.71
CA GLN A 46 -9.70 -28.28 -10.54
C GLN A 46 -10.20 -29.49 -9.77
N ASP A 47 -9.87 -30.69 -10.23
CA ASP A 47 -9.98 -31.91 -9.42
C ASP A 47 -8.71 -32.74 -9.58
N LEU A 48 -7.73 -32.41 -8.73
CA LEU A 48 -6.50 -33.16 -8.50
C LEU A 48 -6.62 -33.86 -7.14
N HIS A 49 -6.89 -35.15 -7.15
CA HIS A 49 -6.76 -36.10 -6.03
C HIS A 49 -6.76 -37.50 -6.68
N ASP A 50 -5.85 -38.45 -6.45
CA ASP A 50 -4.75 -38.60 -5.52
C ASP A 50 -3.75 -39.59 -6.14
N ILE A 51 -2.46 -39.45 -5.78
CA ILE A 51 -1.46 -40.49 -5.99
C ILE A 51 -1.68 -41.55 -4.91
N GLU A 52 -2.54 -42.53 -5.19
CA GLU A 52 -2.64 -43.72 -4.33
C GLU A 52 -1.54 -44.70 -4.73
N GLN A 53 -0.61 -44.90 -3.80
CA GLN A 53 0.43 -45.93 -3.85
C GLN A 53 -0.23 -47.31 -3.81
N THR A 54 0.11 -48.20 -4.75
CA THR A 54 -0.10 -49.64 -4.53
C THR A 54 1.09 -50.43 -5.05
N GLN A 55 1.61 -51.29 -4.17
CA GLN A 55 2.74 -52.19 -4.37
C GLN A 55 2.43 -53.25 -5.45
N PRO A 56 3.45 -53.80 -6.13
CA PRO A 56 3.24 -54.76 -7.20
C PRO A 56 3.11 -56.19 -6.63
N GLU A 57 1.93 -56.79 -6.71
CA GLU A 57 1.77 -58.23 -6.57
C GLU A 57 1.79 -58.92 -7.95
N ALA A 58 2.61 -59.97 -7.98
CA ALA A 58 2.93 -60.94 -9.04
C ALA A 58 2.11 -60.93 -10.34
N VAL A 59 2.83 -60.70 -11.45
CA VAL A 59 2.39 -61.07 -12.80
C VAL A 59 2.71 -62.54 -13.03
N ASP A 60 1.70 -63.40 -12.97
CA ASP A 60 1.78 -64.74 -13.56
C ASP A 60 1.55 -64.63 -15.07
N VAL A 61 2.63 -64.88 -15.81
CA VAL A 61 2.65 -64.97 -17.28
C VAL A 61 2.31 -66.41 -17.67
N GLU A 62 1.20 -66.60 -18.37
CA GLU A 62 0.82 -67.85 -19.06
C GLU A 62 0.22 -67.46 -20.44
N PRO A 63 0.34 -68.33 -21.46
CA PRO A 63 1.20 -68.05 -22.61
C PRO A 63 0.48 -67.46 -23.83
N PHE A 64 1.33 -66.84 -24.64
CA PHE A 64 1.12 -66.41 -26.02
C PHE A 64 0.50 -67.53 -26.87
N VAL A 65 -0.70 -67.32 -27.39
CA VAL A 65 -1.24 -68.08 -28.53
C VAL A 65 -1.63 -67.08 -29.62
N GLU A 66 -0.92 -67.19 -30.73
CA GLU A 66 -1.04 -66.38 -31.96
C GLU A 66 -2.34 -66.71 -32.73
N PRO A 67 -2.87 -65.80 -33.56
CA PRO A 67 -4.28 -65.70 -33.87
C PRO A 67 -4.68 -66.51 -35.11
N GLN A 68 -5.90 -67.07 -35.11
CA GLN A 68 -6.55 -67.51 -36.33
C GLN A 68 -7.70 -66.59 -36.70
N GLU A 69 -7.54 -65.94 -37.85
CA GLU A 69 -8.57 -65.25 -38.61
C GLU A 69 -9.79 -66.14 -38.82
N VAL A 70 -10.97 -65.63 -38.47
CA VAL A 70 -12.20 -65.89 -39.22
C VAL A 70 -13.12 -64.69 -39.04
N ALA A 71 -13.09 -63.80 -40.03
CA ALA A 71 -14.09 -62.78 -40.21
C ALA A 71 -15.44 -63.44 -40.55
N GLN A 72 -16.29 -63.58 -39.54
CA GLN A 72 -17.72 -63.84 -39.73
C GLN A 72 -18.51 -62.83 -38.91
N CYS A 73 -19.07 -61.82 -39.59
CA CYS A 73 -20.07 -60.93 -39.04
C CYS A 73 -21.35 -61.75 -38.75
N LEU A 74 -21.47 -62.27 -37.53
CA LEU A 74 -22.77 -62.66 -36.97
C LEU A 74 -23.51 -61.41 -36.47
N PRO A 75 -24.85 -61.35 -36.59
CA PRO A 75 -25.63 -60.27 -36.00
C PRO A 75 -25.56 -60.40 -34.47
N VAL A 76 -24.76 -59.54 -33.84
CA VAL A 76 -24.69 -59.44 -32.38
C VAL A 76 -26.00 -58.83 -31.90
N ALA A 77 -26.94 -59.67 -31.49
CA ALA A 77 -28.07 -59.25 -30.67
C ALA A 77 -27.52 -58.67 -29.37
N ALA A 78 -27.36 -57.34 -29.33
CA ALA A 78 -26.86 -56.63 -28.17
C ALA A 78 -27.83 -56.83 -26.99
N LYS A 79 -27.44 -57.67 -26.04
CA LYS A 79 -28.13 -57.80 -24.76
C LYS A 79 -28.04 -56.45 -24.04
N PRO A 80 -29.16 -55.80 -23.67
CA PRO A 80 -29.11 -54.50 -23.02
C PRO A 80 -28.35 -54.66 -21.69
N ARG A 81 -27.23 -53.95 -21.55
CA ARG A 81 -26.49 -53.86 -20.28
C ARG A 81 -27.38 -53.11 -19.29
N SER A 82 -27.93 -53.85 -18.33
CA SER A 82 -28.69 -53.26 -17.23
C SER A 82 -27.74 -52.43 -16.38
N ILE A 83 -27.84 -51.10 -16.48
CA ILE A 83 -27.14 -50.17 -15.60
C ILE A 83 -27.77 -50.34 -14.21
N LYS A 84 -27.09 -51.07 -13.32
CA LYS A 84 -27.47 -51.18 -11.91
C LYS A 84 -27.14 -49.85 -11.26
N ARG A 85 -28.16 -49.04 -10.98
CA ARG A 85 -27.99 -47.78 -10.23
C ARG A 85 -27.51 -48.15 -8.82
N ILE A 86 -26.37 -47.61 -8.43
CA ILE A 86 -25.87 -47.70 -7.06
C ILE A 86 -26.68 -46.69 -6.24
N PRO A 87 -27.48 -47.13 -5.25
CA PRO A 87 -28.14 -46.20 -4.34
C PRO A 87 -27.07 -45.51 -3.49
N ILE A 88 -27.02 -44.18 -3.54
CA ILE A 88 -26.20 -43.39 -2.62
C ILE A 88 -26.99 -43.31 -1.32
N ASP A 89 -26.53 -44.00 -0.28
CA ASP A 89 -27.12 -43.91 1.05
C ASP A 89 -26.77 -42.54 1.64
N LEU A 90 -27.76 -41.67 1.80
CA LEU A 90 -27.60 -40.30 2.30
C LEU A 90 -27.57 -40.22 3.84
N GLU A 91 -27.54 -41.37 4.52
CA GLU A 91 -27.74 -41.47 5.98
C GLU A 91 -26.44 -41.35 6.81
N GLU A 92 -25.27 -41.20 6.18
CA GLU A 92 -23.97 -41.02 6.85
C GLU A 92 -23.12 -39.92 6.18
N MET A 93 -23.68 -38.73 5.95
CA MET A 93 -22.87 -37.58 5.50
C MET A 93 -22.14 -36.95 6.68
N ASP A 94 -20.82 -37.14 6.76
CA ASP A 94 -19.98 -36.48 7.76
C ASP A 94 -20.03 -34.95 7.58
N LEU A 95 -20.63 -34.26 8.54
CA LEU A 95 -20.72 -32.78 8.57
C LEU A 95 -19.46 -32.12 9.14
N THR A 96 -18.60 -32.91 9.77
CA THR A 96 -17.31 -32.51 10.35
C THR A 96 -16.43 -31.70 9.38
N PRO A 97 -16.20 -32.14 8.12
CA PRO A 97 -15.42 -31.37 7.15
C PRO A 97 -16.06 -30.02 6.78
N MET A 98 -17.40 -29.93 6.74
CA MET A 98 -18.08 -28.67 6.42
C MET A 98 -17.91 -27.64 7.55
N VAL A 99 -18.02 -28.09 8.80
CA VAL A 99 -17.84 -27.21 9.97
C VAL A 99 -16.39 -26.70 10.04
N ASP A 100 -15.40 -27.56 9.80
CA ASP A 100 -13.98 -27.18 9.87
C ASP A 100 -13.61 -26.09 8.85
N VAL A 101 -14.07 -26.23 7.59
CA VAL A 101 -13.85 -25.20 6.55
C VAL A 101 -14.45 -23.87 6.97
N THR A 102 -15.67 -23.85 7.51
CA THR A 102 -16.28 -22.59 7.96
C THR A 102 -15.54 -21.98 9.15
N PHE A 103 -15.00 -22.79 10.07
CA PHE A 103 -14.25 -22.32 11.22
C PHE A 103 -12.89 -21.72 10.82
N LEU A 104 -12.18 -22.35 9.89
CA LEU A 104 -10.93 -21.83 9.34
C LEU A 104 -11.15 -20.48 8.63
N LEU A 105 -12.27 -20.33 7.91
CA LEU A 105 -12.63 -19.05 7.29
C LEU A 105 -12.95 -17.96 8.32
N LEU A 106 -13.66 -18.29 9.41
CA LEU A 106 -13.95 -17.32 10.47
C LEU A 106 -12.67 -16.84 11.20
N ILE A 107 -11.74 -17.75 11.50
CA ILE A 107 -10.46 -17.37 12.11
C ILE A 107 -9.65 -16.50 11.15
N PHE A 108 -9.58 -16.87 9.87
CA PHE A 108 -8.90 -16.08 8.86
C PHE A 108 -9.50 -14.66 8.77
N PHE A 109 -10.83 -14.53 8.75
CA PHE A 109 -11.49 -13.24 8.74
C PHE A 109 -11.27 -12.43 10.01
N MET A 110 -11.28 -13.06 11.20
CA MET A 110 -11.03 -12.36 12.45
C MET A 110 -9.60 -11.78 12.51
N ILE A 111 -8.61 -12.56 12.07
CA ILE A 111 -7.21 -12.15 12.03
C ILE A 111 -7.00 -11.05 10.98
N THR A 112 -7.52 -11.24 9.76
CA THR A 112 -7.40 -10.25 8.67
C THR A 112 -8.14 -8.95 8.96
N ALA A 113 -9.30 -9.01 9.65
CA ALA A 113 -10.02 -7.82 10.11
C ALA A 113 -9.18 -7.02 11.12
N SER A 114 -8.48 -7.67 12.05
CA SER A 114 -7.59 -6.99 13.01
C SER A 114 -6.46 -6.22 12.32
N PHE A 115 -5.92 -6.75 11.23
CA PHE A 115 -4.90 -6.05 10.44
C PHE A 115 -5.42 -4.84 9.67
N SER A 116 -6.73 -4.75 9.40
CA SER A 116 -7.33 -3.60 8.74
C SER A 116 -7.31 -2.35 9.63
N LEU A 117 -7.46 -2.51 10.95
CA LEU A 117 -7.49 -1.36 11.87
C LEU A 117 -6.11 -0.77 12.18
N GLN A 118 -5.01 -1.48 11.92
CA GLN A 118 -3.67 -1.05 12.32
C GLN A 118 -2.94 -0.21 11.26
N LYS A 119 -3.56 0.06 10.10
CA LYS A 119 -2.91 0.75 8.96
C LYS A 119 -3.36 2.18 8.70
N THR A 120 -4.16 2.78 9.56
CA THR A 120 -4.52 4.19 9.42
C THR A 120 -3.71 5.00 10.40
N ILE A 121 -2.53 5.45 9.99
CA ILE A 121 -2.08 6.77 10.43
C ILE A 121 -3.10 7.71 9.80
N PRO A 122 -4.02 8.36 10.56
CA PRO A 122 -4.97 9.28 9.97
C PRO A 122 -4.17 10.50 9.55
N PHE A 123 -3.64 10.49 8.32
CA PHE A 123 -3.17 11.70 7.69
C PHE A 123 -4.43 12.49 7.30
N PRO A 124 -4.71 13.64 7.94
CA PRO A 124 -5.77 14.51 7.44
C PRO A 124 -5.31 15.02 6.07
N THR A 125 -5.80 14.38 5.00
CA THR A 125 -5.63 14.91 3.66
C THR A 125 -6.28 16.30 3.65
N PRO A 126 -5.57 17.37 3.28
CA PRO A 126 -6.18 18.67 3.13
C PRO A 126 -7.22 18.55 2.02
N ASP A 127 -8.49 18.60 2.38
CA ASP A 127 -9.59 18.65 1.43
C ASP A 127 -9.42 19.93 0.58
N PRO A 128 -9.10 19.83 -0.72
CA PRO A 128 -8.89 20.99 -1.57
C PRO A 128 -10.17 21.83 -1.72
N GLN A 129 -11.35 21.31 -1.36
CA GLN A 129 -12.61 22.06 -1.42
C GLN A 129 -12.81 23.02 -0.23
N LYS A 130 -12.01 22.90 0.85
CA LYS A 130 -11.99 23.89 1.94
C LYS A 130 -11.18 25.16 1.63
N SER A 131 -10.80 25.35 0.36
CA SER A 131 -10.25 26.61 -0.13
C SER A 131 -11.33 27.61 -0.59
N GLY A 132 -12.62 27.22 -0.60
CA GLY A 132 -13.73 28.05 -1.12
C GLY A 132 -14.88 28.36 -0.16
N GLY A 133 -14.87 27.83 1.07
CA GLY A 133 -15.97 28.01 2.02
C GLY A 133 -15.54 28.86 3.20
N LYS A 134 -15.85 30.16 3.18
CA LYS A 134 -15.79 31.14 4.29
C LYS A 134 -15.20 30.57 5.59
N ALA A 135 -13.90 30.31 5.59
CA ALA A 135 -13.19 30.07 6.83
C ALA A 135 -13.21 31.40 7.55
N SER A 136 -13.77 31.40 8.76
CA SER A 136 -13.61 32.50 9.71
C SER A 136 -12.18 33.01 9.59
N LEU A 137 -12.04 34.34 9.48
CA LEU A 137 -10.77 35.05 9.44
C LEU A 137 -10.01 34.79 10.77
N GLN A 138 -9.48 33.58 10.95
CA GLN A 138 -8.37 33.35 11.85
C GLN A 138 -7.21 34.06 11.17
N SER A 139 -6.73 35.11 11.83
CA SER A 139 -5.61 35.87 11.34
C SER A 139 -4.45 34.90 11.10
N LEU A 140 -3.71 35.08 10.00
CA LEU A 140 -2.54 34.25 9.69
C LEU A 140 -1.53 34.28 10.87
N ASP A 141 -1.57 35.35 11.67
CA ASP A 141 -0.85 35.53 12.92
C ASP A 141 -1.23 34.51 14.01
N ASP A 142 -2.51 34.15 14.15
CA ASP A 142 -2.95 33.14 15.13
C ASP A 142 -2.38 31.75 14.79
N LEU A 143 -2.36 31.37 13.50
CA LEU A 143 -1.81 30.09 13.06
C LEU A 143 -0.29 30.01 13.25
N LEU A 144 0.44 31.10 13.02
CA LEU A 144 1.89 31.14 13.22
C LEU A 144 2.26 31.18 14.72
N ASN A 145 1.45 31.84 15.56
CA ASN A 145 1.66 31.86 17.00
C ASN A 145 1.34 30.50 17.65
N GLN A 146 0.40 29.73 17.07
CA GLN A 146 -0.04 28.43 17.61
C GLN A 146 0.68 27.23 16.97
N SER A 147 1.60 27.45 16.04
CA SER A 147 2.33 26.38 15.35
C SER A 147 3.82 26.35 15.63
N ILE A 148 4.35 25.14 15.68
CA ILE A 148 5.78 24.83 15.72
C ILE A 148 6.26 24.70 14.28
N LEU A 149 7.23 25.51 13.87
CA LEU A 149 7.80 25.42 12.52
C LEU A 149 9.03 24.50 12.55
N VAL A 150 8.99 23.43 11.77
CA VAL A 150 10.14 22.53 11.58
C VAL A 150 10.57 22.56 10.13
N GLU A 151 11.85 22.80 9.88
CA GLU A 151 12.41 22.77 8.54
C GLU A 151 13.48 21.67 8.43
N VAL A 152 13.45 20.95 7.31
CA VAL A 152 14.42 19.89 7.01
C VAL A 152 15.16 20.27 5.73
N SER A 153 16.45 20.57 5.89
CA SER A 153 17.34 20.86 4.76
C SER A 153 17.72 19.58 4.01
N ARG A 154 18.12 19.73 2.74
CA ARG A 154 18.70 18.67 1.91
C ARG A 154 19.88 17.95 2.57
N GLU A 155 20.67 18.67 3.36
CA GLU A 155 21.82 18.13 4.10
C GLU A 155 21.42 17.25 5.30
N GLY A 156 20.12 17.20 5.63
CA GLY A 156 19.60 16.50 6.81
C GLY A 156 19.70 17.31 8.10
N LYS A 157 19.97 18.62 8.02
CA LYS A 157 19.89 19.54 9.15
C LYS A 157 18.42 19.81 9.46
N ILE A 158 18.06 19.68 10.74
CA ILE A 158 16.71 19.95 11.25
C ILE A 158 16.76 21.25 12.03
N THR A 159 15.82 22.15 11.76
CA THR A 159 15.65 23.39 12.50
C THR A 159 14.23 23.47 13.06
N ILE A 160 14.09 23.82 14.34
CA ILE A 160 12.81 24.09 14.97
C ILE A 160 12.75 25.57 15.34
N ASP A 161 11.77 26.31 14.84
CA ASP A 161 11.64 27.76 15.02
C ASP A 161 12.97 28.50 14.73
N ARG A 162 13.64 28.10 13.63
CA ARG A 162 14.96 28.59 13.18
C ARG A 162 16.16 28.27 14.09
N ARG A 163 15.98 27.39 15.09
CA ARG A 163 17.08 26.88 15.92
C ARG A 163 17.51 25.51 15.43
N PRO A 164 18.80 25.28 15.15
CA PRO A 164 19.28 23.96 14.76
C PRO A 164 19.19 23.00 15.94
N ILE A 165 18.63 21.82 15.70
CA ILE A 165 18.50 20.75 16.69
C ILE A 165 19.17 19.49 16.13
N GLU A 166 19.69 18.66 17.02
CA GLU A 166 20.27 17.38 16.67
C GLU A 166 19.19 16.40 16.18
N THR A 167 19.62 15.41 15.40
CA THR A 167 18.72 14.44 14.76
C THR A 167 18.23 13.32 15.70
N ASP A 168 18.52 13.41 16.99
CA ASP A 168 18.06 12.41 17.97
C ASP A 168 16.54 12.56 18.20
N SER A 169 15.81 11.45 18.05
CA SER A 169 14.36 11.41 18.23
C SER A 169 13.93 11.85 19.64
N ARG A 170 14.72 11.52 20.67
CA ARG A 170 14.40 11.92 22.05
C ARG A 170 14.49 13.42 22.26
N VAL A 171 15.53 14.04 21.68
CA VAL A 171 15.75 15.49 21.76
C VAL A 171 14.63 16.23 21.01
N LEU A 172 14.18 15.70 19.87
CA LEU A 172 13.04 16.25 19.12
C LEU A 172 11.73 16.17 19.94
N GLU A 173 11.44 15.03 20.56
CA GLU A 173 10.27 14.85 21.42
C GLU A 173 10.25 15.83 22.60
N ASP A 174 11.39 15.98 23.28
CA ASP A 174 11.53 16.89 24.41
C ASP A 174 11.36 18.36 24.01
N GLU A 175 11.94 18.77 22.87
CA GLU A 175 11.75 20.12 22.33
C GLU A 175 10.30 20.39 21.93
N PHE A 176 9.60 19.42 21.33
CA PHE A 176 8.19 19.57 21.01
C PHE A 176 7.31 19.70 22.26
N ARG A 177 7.55 18.89 23.30
CA ARG A 177 6.85 19.01 24.58
C ARG A 177 7.13 20.34 25.26
N LEU A 178 8.37 20.82 25.18
CA LEU A 178 8.76 22.10 25.75
C LEU A 178 8.00 23.26 25.09
N GLN A 179 7.92 23.28 23.76
CA GLN A 179 7.20 24.31 23.02
C GLN A 179 5.69 24.23 23.22
N MET A 180 5.14 23.01 23.32
CA MET A 180 3.72 22.81 23.63
C MET A 180 3.38 23.34 25.03
N THR A 181 4.26 23.15 26.02
CA THR A 181 4.03 23.61 27.39
C THR A 181 4.27 25.11 27.57
N ARG A 182 5.31 25.65 26.92
CA ARG A 182 5.70 27.07 27.04
C ARG A 182 4.77 28.00 26.26
N ASP A 183 4.49 27.64 25.01
CA ASP A 183 3.82 28.54 24.05
C ASP A 183 2.40 28.07 23.71
N ASN A 184 1.91 26.97 24.32
CA ASN A 184 0.60 26.36 24.02
C ASN A 184 0.39 26.04 22.53
N LYS A 185 1.48 25.78 21.81
CA LYS A 185 1.44 25.40 20.38
C LYS A 185 0.97 23.96 20.25
N GLN A 186 -0.12 23.75 19.51
CA GLN A 186 -0.72 22.42 19.29
C GLN A 186 -0.67 21.96 17.83
N GLU A 187 -0.18 22.82 16.93
CA GLU A 187 -0.04 22.53 15.51
C GLU A 187 1.44 22.44 15.12
N LEU A 188 1.78 21.55 14.18
CA LEU A 188 3.11 21.41 13.60
C LEU A 188 3.06 21.73 12.11
N VAL A 189 3.98 22.56 11.64
CA VAL A 189 4.21 22.80 10.22
C VAL A 189 5.60 22.29 9.86
N LEU A 190 5.65 21.17 9.13
CA LEU A 190 6.88 20.53 8.67
C LEU A 190 7.17 20.94 7.22
N THR A 191 8.23 21.72 7.03
CA THR A 191 8.73 22.11 5.71
C THR A 191 9.93 21.25 5.34
N ALA A 192 9.79 20.39 4.33
CA ALA A 192 10.88 19.51 3.89
C ALA A 192 11.38 19.90 2.49
N ASP A 193 12.69 19.92 2.31
CA ASP A 193 13.29 19.99 0.98
C ASP A 193 12.94 18.72 0.17
N PRO A 194 12.62 18.83 -1.14
CA PRO A 194 12.29 17.66 -1.96
C PRO A 194 13.42 16.63 -2.05
N ALA A 195 14.67 17.02 -1.83
CA ALA A 195 15.83 16.13 -1.78
C ALA A 195 16.22 15.71 -0.34
N ALA A 196 15.44 16.07 0.68
CA ALA A 196 15.68 15.62 2.05
C ALA A 196 15.48 14.11 2.19
N LYS A 197 16.25 13.49 3.09
CA LYS A 197 16.10 12.05 3.39
C LYS A 197 14.72 11.81 3.99
N HIS A 198 13.90 11.02 3.30
CA HIS A 198 12.54 10.69 3.74
C HIS A 198 12.49 10.10 5.17
N ARG A 199 13.51 9.31 5.54
CA ARG A 199 13.67 8.79 6.90
C ARG A 199 13.63 9.88 7.98
N LEU A 200 14.26 11.04 7.74
CA LEU A 200 14.27 12.14 8.70
C LEU A 200 12.88 12.76 8.88
N VAL A 201 12.14 12.92 7.77
CA VAL A 201 10.77 13.42 7.79
C VAL A 201 9.89 12.51 8.63
N ILE A 202 10.00 11.19 8.45
CA ILE A 202 9.25 10.21 9.27
C ILE A 202 9.67 10.30 10.74
N THR A 203 10.97 10.35 11.05
CA THR A 203 11.45 10.46 12.44
C THR A 203 10.89 11.69 13.15
N ILE A 204 10.78 12.82 12.44
CA ILE A 204 10.16 14.04 12.99
C ILE A 204 8.66 13.85 13.22
N LEU A 205 7.95 13.20 12.28
CA LEU A 205 6.52 12.91 12.42
C LEU A 205 6.23 11.98 13.60
N ASP A 206 7.06 10.95 13.79
CA ASP A 206 6.95 10.02 14.90
C ASP A 206 7.20 10.73 16.24
N ALA A 207 8.26 11.55 16.31
CA ALA A 207 8.55 12.37 17.49
C ALA A 207 7.42 13.36 17.81
N ALA A 208 6.83 13.98 16.79
CA ALA A 208 5.70 14.90 16.95
C ALA A 208 4.44 14.20 17.48
N ASN A 209 4.14 13.00 16.96
CA ASN A 209 3.04 12.18 17.43
C ASN A 209 3.27 11.71 18.88
N ALA A 210 4.49 11.28 19.22
CA ALA A 210 4.87 10.87 20.57
C ALA A 210 4.82 12.03 21.58
N ALA A 211 5.09 13.26 21.12
CA ALA A 211 4.93 14.48 21.90
C ALA A 211 3.45 14.87 22.11
N GLY A 212 2.51 14.34 21.33
CA GLY A 212 1.07 14.58 21.44
C GLY A 212 0.52 15.70 20.55
N LEU A 213 1.25 16.07 19.47
CA LEU A 213 0.78 17.09 18.52
C LEU A 213 -0.38 16.54 17.68
N GLN A 214 -1.53 17.22 17.73
CA GLN A 214 -2.77 16.72 17.13
C GLN A 214 -2.93 17.09 15.66
N LYS A 215 -2.31 18.18 15.22
CA LYS A 215 -2.46 18.71 13.87
C LYS A 215 -1.10 18.89 13.24
N ILE A 216 -0.80 18.07 12.23
CA ILE A 216 0.46 18.12 11.50
C ILE A 216 0.19 18.49 10.05
N ARG A 217 0.89 19.53 9.56
CA ARG A 217 0.84 20.00 8.17
C ARG A 217 2.21 19.81 7.54
N ILE A 218 2.26 19.20 6.37
CA ILE A 218 3.50 18.97 5.63
C ILE A 218 3.52 19.86 4.40
N VAL A 219 4.60 20.61 4.22
CA VAL A 219 4.83 21.50 3.09
C VAL A 219 6.16 21.14 2.44
N THR A 220 6.20 21.07 1.12
CA THR A 220 7.45 20.87 0.39
C THR A 220 8.06 22.23 0.09
N ALA A 221 9.36 22.43 0.33
CA ALA A 221 10.05 23.72 0.15
C ALA A 221 9.98 24.30 -1.29
N GLY A 222 9.60 23.47 -2.28
CA GLY A 222 9.37 23.91 -3.67
C GLY A 222 7.91 24.23 -4.01
N SER A 223 6.95 23.93 -3.14
CA SER A 223 5.55 24.31 -3.31
C SER A 223 5.34 25.63 -2.59
N GLN A 224 5.30 26.73 -3.34
CA GLN A 224 5.12 28.07 -2.79
C GLN A 224 3.71 28.22 -2.24
N VAL A 225 3.49 27.79 -1.00
CA VAL A 225 2.46 28.37 -0.14
C VAL A 225 3.11 29.59 0.50
N PRO A 226 2.67 30.82 0.20
CA PRO A 226 3.34 32.02 0.67
C PRO A 226 3.09 32.22 2.17
N LEU A 227 3.94 31.65 3.02
CA LEU A 227 4.05 32.07 4.42
C LEU A 227 4.87 33.36 4.46
N LYS A 228 4.20 34.47 4.18
CA LYS A 228 4.77 35.81 4.30
C LYS A 228 4.91 36.17 5.78
N VAL A 229 6.02 35.72 6.39
CA VAL A 229 6.40 36.13 7.74
C VAL A 229 6.83 37.61 7.68
N THR A 230 5.85 38.50 7.82
CA THR A 230 6.11 39.93 7.95
C THR A 230 6.62 40.16 9.36
N ARG A 231 7.93 40.35 9.52
CA ARG A 231 8.52 40.76 10.79
C ARG A 231 7.93 42.13 11.16
N ILE A 232 7.09 42.18 12.18
CA ILE A 232 6.71 43.44 12.81
C ILE A 232 7.81 43.78 13.80
N SER A 233 8.67 44.74 13.43
CA SER A 233 9.59 45.39 14.36
C SER A 233 8.79 46.14 15.43
N PRO A 234 9.19 46.08 16.72
CA PRO A 234 8.48 46.80 17.77
C PRO A 234 8.77 48.30 17.64
N ALA A 235 7.75 49.09 17.33
CA ALA A 235 7.84 50.55 17.32
C ALA A 235 7.78 51.07 18.77
N THR A 236 8.91 51.64 19.19
CA THR A 236 9.13 52.42 20.41
C THR A 236 8.11 53.54 20.54
N ASN A 237 7.32 53.51 21.61
CA ASN A 237 6.34 54.55 21.92
C ASN A 237 7.07 55.73 22.60
N LEU A 238 7.33 56.80 21.84
CA LEU A 238 7.82 58.07 22.37
C LEU A 238 6.62 58.96 22.74
N THR A 239 6.38 59.04 24.04
CA THR A 239 5.50 60.01 24.69
C THR A 239 5.97 61.42 24.33
N ARG A 240 5.19 62.16 23.52
CA ARG A 240 5.42 63.59 23.29
C ARG A 240 4.37 64.39 24.04
N THR A 241 4.72 64.75 25.27
CA THR A 241 4.21 65.92 25.99
C THR A 241 4.45 67.17 25.15
N LEU A 242 3.39 67.94 24.86
CA LEU A 242 3.49 69.36 24.56
C LEU A 242 2.33 70.10 25.24
N THR A 243 2.64 70.63 26.41
CA THR A 243 2.11 71.87 26.97
C THR A 243 2.27 73.02 25.97
N HIS A 244 1.22 73.80 25.73
CA HIS A 244 1.35 75.15 25.20
C HIS A 244 0.49 76.11 26.04
N THR A 245 1.19 76.97 26.77
CA THR A 245 0.70 78.14 27.48
C THR A 245 0.85 79.39 26.60
N ILE A 246 -0.25 80.15 26.47
CA ILE A 246 -0.38 81.59 26.79
C ILE A 246 0.38 82.67 25.95
N THR A 247 -0.42 83.67 25.51
CA THR A 247 -0.21 85.15 25.33
C THR A 247 0.32 85.83 24.07
N GLU A 248 -0.24 87.06 23.91
CA GLU A 248 0.11 88.25 23.10
C GLU A 248 -0.54 88.33 21.70
N GLY A 249 -1.22 89.39 21.28
CA GLY A 249 -1.50 90.72 21.84
C GLY A 249 -1.93 91.68 20.71
N VAL A 250 -2.64 92.75 21.09
CA VAL A 250 -3.12 93.92 20.31
C VAL A 250 -4.48 93.78 19.60
#